data_AF-A0A7G6YI25-F1
#
_entry.id   AF-A0A7G6YI25-F1
#
_cell.length_a   1.000
_cell.length_b   1.000
_cell.length_c   1.000
_cell.angle_alpha   90.00
_cell.angle_beta   90.00
_cell.angle_gamma   90.00
#
_symmetry.space_group_name_H-M   'P 1'
#
loop_
_entity.id
_entity.type
_entity.pdbx_description
1 polymer ?
#
loop_
_entity_poly.entity_id
_entity_poly.type
_entity_poly.pdbx_seq_one_letter_code
_entity_poly.pdbx_strand_id
1 'polypeptide(L)'
;MPNHFHLLIYTTAAGCRDQDTSSSAKQPIVQGLALALSTYTQGFNKETGRTGALFQPKTKARRLLDLYEQYPRTCFHYIHQNPVRAGLAQRLEGWVYSSYPEYAGLRNGSMCNQQVARELLDIPIEYDVFRREAEQVIDPDRVAGWL
;
A
#
# COMPACT_ATOMS: atom_id res chain seq x y z
N MET A 1 -4.57 8.59 0.66
CA MET A 1 -5.12 9.72 1.44
C MET A 1 -4.62 11.02 0.83
N PRO A 2 -5.21 12.20 1.12
CA PRO A 2 -4.88 13.44 0.41
C PRO A 2 -3.40 13.83 0.43
N ASN A 3 -2.66 13.47 1.49
CA ASN A 3 -1.27 13.88 1.69
C ASN A 3 -0.26 12.72 1.77
N HIS A 4 -0.72 11.45 1.78
CA HIS A 4 0.16 10.27 1.78
C HIS A 4 -0.58 9.01 1.32
N PHE A 5 0.18 7.95 1.06
CA PHE A 5 -0.32 6.62 0.71
C PHE A 5 0.41 5.55 1.51
N HIS A 6 -0.26 4.41 1.71
CA HIS A 6 0.37 3.19 2.22
C HIS A 6 0.23 2.11 1.18
N LEU A 7 1.32 1.38 0.96
CA LEU A 7 1.38 0.27 0.03
C LEU A 7 1.87 -0.95 0.81
N LEU A 8 1.19 -2.07 0.63
CA LEU A 8 1.69 -3.38 1.01
C LEU A 8 2.17 -4.07 -0.27
N ILE A 9 3.48 -4.31 -0.37
CA ILE A 9 4.11 -4.79 -1.59
C ILE A 9 4.81 -6.11 -1.29
N TYR A 10 4.48 -7.13 -2.07
CA TYR A 10 5.29 -8.34 -2.18
C TYR A 10 6.37 -8.14 -3.24
N THR A 11 7.62 -8.44 -2.88
CA THR A 11 8.78 -8.25 -3.74
C THR A 11 9.45 -9.58 -4.04
N THR A 12 9.83 -9.81 -5.30
CA THR A 12 10.62 -10.99 -5.68
C THR A 12 12.09 -10.80 -5.35
N ALA A 13 12.85 -11.90 -5.24
CA ALA A 13 14.30 -11.84 -5.05
C ALA A 13 15.01 -11.00 -6.12
N ALA A 14 14.56 -11.08 -7.38
CA ALA A 14 15.06 -10.26 -8.48
C ALA A 14 14.78 -8.76 -8.29
N GLY A 15 13.65 -8.40 -7.66
CA GLY A 15 13.31 -7.01 -7.35
C GLY A 15 14.12 -6.41 -6.20
N CYS A 16 14.64 -7.26 -5.31
CA CYS A 16 15.43 -6.87 -4.13
C CYS A 16 16.94 -7.07 -4.28
N ARG A 17 17.43 -7.58 -5.43
CA ARG A 17 18.87 -7.73 -5.64
C ARG A 17 19.53 -6.36 -5.72
N ASP A 18 20.68 -6.23 -5.08
CA ASP A 18 21.52 -5.06 -5.28
C ASP A 18 22.08 -5.06 -6.70
N GLN A 19 22.04 -3.90 -7.35
CA GLN A 19 22.64 -3.70 -8.66
C GLN A 19 23.87 -2.83 -8.49
N ASP A 20 25.04 -3.32 -8.87
CA ASP A 20 26.27 -2.53 -8.96
C ASP A 20 26.11 -1.48 -10.06
N THR A 21 25.48 -0.36 -9.70
CA THR A 21 25.59 0.88 -10.46
C THR A 21 26.71 1.70 -9.83
N SER A 22 27.55 2.28 -10.67
CA SER A 22 28.81 2.99 -10.34
C SER A 22 28.67 4.17 -9.36
N SER A 23 27.49 4.43 -8.80
CA SER A 23 27.23 5.54 -7.88
C SER A 23 26.27 5.24 -6.71
N SER A 24 25.70 4.04 -6.60
CA SER A 24 25.06 3.50 -5.38
C SER A 24 24.33 2.21 -5.75
N ALA A 25 24.54 1.11 -5.01
CA ALA A 25 23.71 -0.07 -5.20
C ALA A 25 22.25 0.29 -4.91
N LYS A 26 21.36 0.15 -5.90
CA LYS A 26 19.93 0.39 -5.75
C LYS A 26 19.14 -0.79 -6.27
N GLN A 27 18.29 -1.34 -5.42
CA GLN A 27 17.39 -2.44 -5.77
C GLN A 27 16.40 -2.01 -6.87
N PRO A 28 16.06 -2.88 -7.84
CA PRO A 28 15.09 -2.57 -8.89
C PRO A 28 13.73 -2.06 -8.39
N ILE A 29 13.23 -2.57 -7.27
CA ILE A 29 11.97 -2.08 -6.67
C ILE A 29 12.07 -0.61 -6.26
N VAL A 30 13.20 -0.19 -5.69
CA VAL A 30 13.44 1.20 -5.28
C VAL A 30 13.55 2.11 -6.50
N GLN A 31 14.23 1.65 -7.56
CA GLN A 31 14.33 2.39 -8.82
C GLN A 31 12.95 2.55 -9.49
N GLY A 32 12.16 1.47 -9.54
CA GLY A 32 10.82 1.49 -10.11
C GLY A 32 9.88 2.44 -9.37
N LEU A 33 9.93 2.44 -8.03
CA LEU A 33 9.15 3.38 -7.22
C LEU A 33 9.59 4.83 -7.44
N ALA A 34 10.90 5.08 -7.48
CA ALA A 34 11.43 6.42 -7.76
C ALA A 34 11.01 6.93 -9.15
N LEU A 35 11.04 6.05 -10.15
CA LEU A 35 10.56 6.36 -11.50
C LEU A 35 9.06 6.72 -11.47
N ALA A 36 8.22 5.89 -10.85
CA ALA A 36 6.77 6.15 -10.76
C ALA A 36 6.43 7.49 -10.07
N LEU A 37 7.12 7.81 -8.96
CA LEU A 37 6.88 9.07 -8.23
C LEU A 37 7.37 10.29 -9.02
N SER A 38 8.52 10.19 -9.68
CA SER A 38 9.08 11.29 -10.47
C SER A 38 8.28 11.56 -11.73
N THR A 39 7.81 10.54 -12.44
CA THR A 39 6.97 10.70 -13.63
C THR A 39 5.62 11.31 -13.27
N TYR A 40 4.99 10.86 -12.18
CA TYR A 40 3.77 11.48 -11.66
C TYR A 40 4.00 12.96 -11.30
N THR A 41 5.09 13.27 -10.58
CA THR A 41 5.44 14.65 -10.21
C THR A 41 5.57 15.55 -11.43
N GLN A 42 6.25 15.08 -12.49
CA GLN A 42 6.40 15.83 -13.74
C GLN A 42 5.05 16.10 -14.42
N GLY A 43 4.19 15.08 -14.51
CA GLY A 43 2.85 15.21 -15.07
C GLY A 43 1.99 16.20 -14.30
N PHE A 44 1.92 16.05 -12.98
CA PHE A 44 1.17 16.93 -12.09
C PHE A 44 1.66 18.39 -12.16
N ASN A 45 2.98 18.60 -12.15
CA ASN A 45 3.56 19.93 -12.26
C ASN A 45 3.21 20.59 -13.60
N LYS A 46 3.27 19.83 -14.71
CA LYS A 46 2.88 20.31 -16.03
C LYS A 46 1.40 20.70 -16.08
N GLU A 47 0.53 19.87 -15.53
CA GLU A 47 -0.92 20.11 -15.51
C GLU A 47 -1.31 21.33 -14.68
N THR A 48 -0.64 21.53 -13.54
CA THR A 48 -0.98 22.58 -12.57
C THR A 48 -0.13 23.86 -12.71
N GLY A 49 0.79 23.91 -13.68
CA GLY A 49 1.72 25.04 -13.84
C GLY A 49 2.72 25.19 -12.68
N ARG A 50 2.94 24.13 -11.90
CA ARG A 50 3.86 24.11 -10.76
C ARG A 50 5.26 23.66 -11.17
N THR A 51 6.22 23.91 -10.29
CA THR A 51 7.58 23.37 -10.37
C THR A 51 8.02 22.86 -8.99
N GLY A 52 9.09 22.05 -8.96
CA GLY A 52 9.66 21.51 -7.73
C GLY A 52 9.11 20.14 -7.31
N ALA A 53 9.49 19.72 -6.09
CA ALA A 53 9.14 18.40 -5.55
C ALA A 53 7.69 18.34 -5.10
N LEU A 54 7.02 17.22 -5.37
CA LEU A 54 5.66 16.93 -4.89
C LEU A 54 5.66 15.99 -3.68
N PHE A 55 6.53 14.98 -3.69
CA PHE A 55 6.64 13.99 -2.62
C PHE A 55 7.76 14.32 -1.64
N GLN A 56 7.60 13.91 -0.38
CA GLN A 56 8.65 14.01 0.62
C GLN A 56 9.86 13.15 0.22
N PRO A 57 11.11 13.62 0.45
CA PRO A 57 12.30 12.82 0.21
C PRO A 57 12.31 11.56 1.09
N LYS A 58 12.81 10.45 0.53
CA LYS A 58 13.00 9.14 1.18
C LYS A 58 11.68 8.48 1.64
N THR A 59 11.23 7.49 0.87
CA THR A 59 10.11 6.63 1.26
C THR A 59 10.47 5.78 2.47
N LYS A 60 9.56 5.66 3.44
CA LYS A 60 9.69 4.72 4.55
C LYS A 60 9.27 3.32 4.07
N ALA A 61 10.03 2.30 4.45
CA ALA A 61 9.72 0.91 4.14
C ALA A 61 10.10 0.00 5.32
N ARG A 62 9.31 -1.05 5.56
CA ARG A 62 9.57 -2.07 6.58
C ARG A 62 9.30 -3.44 6.00
N ARG A 63 10.24 -4.38 6.22
CA ARG A 63 10.03 -5.79 5.88
C ARG A 63 9.10 -6.42 6.91
N LEU A 64 7.95 -6.92 6.48
CA LEU A 64 6.94 -7.46 7.39
C LEU A 64 7.11 -8.97 7.66
N LEU A 65 7.84 -9.68 6.80
CA LEU A 65 8.03 -11.13 6.92
C LEU A 65 8.89 -11.55 8.14
N ASP A 66 9.52 -10.59 8.83
CA ASP A 66 10.30 -10.84 10.06
C ASP A 66 9.48 -10.74 11.35
N LEU A 67 8.20 -10.39 11.20
CA LEU A 67 7.31 -10.13 12.31
C LEU A 67 6.42 -11.35 12.53
N TYR A 68 5.73 -11.40 13.66
CA TYR A 68 4.85 -12.51 14.00
C TYR A 68 3.84 -12.81 12.87
N GLU A 69 3.44 -14.07 12.73
CA GLU A 69 2.79 -14.62 11.52
C GLU A 69 1.58 -13.79 11.02
N GLN A 70 0.81 -13.18 11.92
CA GLN A 70 -0.39 -12.40 11.58
C GLN A 70 -0.16 -10.90 11.34
N TYR A 71 1.06 -10.39 11.52
CA TYR A 71 1.35 -8.95 11.39
C TYR A 71 1.07 -8.42 9.97
N PRO A 72 1.48 -9.08 8.87
CA PRO A 72 1.21 -8.59 7.52
C PRO A 72 -0.30 -8.49 7.21
N ARG A 73 -1.09 -9.47 7.65
CA ARG A 73 -2.56 -9.47 7.54
C ARG A 73 -3.18 -8.33 8.36
N THR A 74 -2.69 -8.11 9.58
CA THR A 74 -3.11 -6.97 10.41
C THR A 74 -2.83 -5.64 9.70
N CYS A 75 -1.63 -5.45 9.14
CA CYS A 75 -1.29 -4.25 8.38
C CYS A 75 -2.18 -4.08 7.15
N PHE A 76 -2.51 -5.17 6.43
CA PHE A 76 -3.38 -5.14 5.27
C PHE A 76 -4.75 -4.55 5.59
N HIS A 77 -5.42 -5.05 6.63
CA HIS A 77 -6.70 -4.50 7.08
C HIS A 77 -6.57 -3.08 7.63
N TYR A 78 -5.50 -2.79 8.37
CA TYR A 78 -5.27 -1.44 8.91
C TYR A 78 -5.14 -0.39 7.79
N ILE A 79 -4.42 -0.71 6.70
CA ILE A 79 -4.30 0.16 5.53
C ILE A 79 -5.69 0.48 4.93
N HIS A 80 -6.60 -0.50 4.86
CA HIS A 80 -7.98 -0.27 4.42
C HIS A 80 -8.78 0.59 5.40
N GLN A 81 -8.51 0.50 6.69
CA GLN A 81 -9.16 1.31 7.73
C GLN A 81 -8.68 2.76 7.76
N ASN A 82 -7.45 3.05 7.30
CA ASN A 82 -6.86 4.40 7.41
C ASN A 82 -7.74 5.54 6.89
N PRO A 83 -8.41 5.45 5.73
CA PRO A 83 -9.32 6.50 5.27
C PRO A 83 -10.49 6.77 6.23
N VAL A 84 -11.07 5.72 6.82
CA VAL A 84 -12.16 5.87 7.79
C VAL A 84 -11.63 6.48 9.09
N ARG A 85 -10.49 5.99 9.58
CA ARG A 85 -9.82 6.52 10.77
C ARG A 85 -9.41 7.98 10.63
N ALA A 86 -9.05 8.41 9.43
CA ALA A 86 -8.73 9.80 9.10
C ALA A 86 -9.96 10.68 8.83
N GLY A 87 -11.18 10.14 8.95
CA GLY A 87 -12.42 10.88 8.68
C GLY A 87 -12.66 11.20 7.20
N LEU A 88 -11.93 10.55 6.29
CA LEU A 88 -12.03 10.76 4.84
C LEU A 88 -13.16 9.96 4.20
N ALA A 89 -13.66 8.93 4.88
CA ALA A 89 -14.81 8.13 4.47
C ALA A 89 -15.59 7.67 5.70
N GLN A 90 -16.91 7.56 5.60
CA GLN A 90 -17.74 7.02 6.70
C GLN A 90 -17.63 5.49 6.82
N ARG A 91 -17.35 4.81 5.71
CA ARG A 91 -17.27 3.35 5.59
C ARG A 91 -16.12 2.97 4.65
N LEU A 92 -15.60 1.75 4.78
CA LEU A 92 -14.42 1.28 4.03
C LEU A 92 -14.65 1.34 2.51
N GLU A 93 -15.86 1.00 2.05
CA GLU A 93 -16.23 1.07 0.62
C GLU A 93 -16.31 2.49 0.07
N GLY A 94 -16.48 3.50 0.94
CA GLY A 94 -16.57 4.90 0.53
C GLY A 94 -15.25 5.47 0.03
N TRP A 95 -14.12 4.83 0.34
CA TRP A 95 -12.81 5.26 -0.12
C TRP A 95 -12.38 4.52 -1.41
N VAL A 96 -12.78 5.09 -2.55
CA VAL A 96 -12.55 4.51 -3.89
C VAL A 96 -11.08 4.34 -4.27
N TYR A 97 -10.18 5.07 -3.61
CA TYR A 97 -8.72 5.03 -3.84
C TYR A 97 -8.00 3.97 -2.98
N SER A 98 -8.71 2.94 -2.52
CA SER A 98 -8.13 1.75 -1.88
C SER A 98 -8.52 0.49 -2.64
N SER A 99 -7.79 -0.60 -2.41
CA SER A 99 -8.15 -1.92 -2.94
C SER A 99 -9.34 -2.56 -2.22
N TYR A 100 -9.81 -2.01 -1.09
CA TYR A 100 -10.91 -2.59 -0.31
C TYR A 100 -12.16 -2.92 -1.15
N PRO A 101 -12.71 -2.03 -2.01
CA PRO A 101 -13.89 -2.34 -2.82
C PRO A 101 -13.71 -3.56 -3.74
N GLU A 102 -12.47 -3.87 -4.16
CA GLU A 102 -12.19 -5.07 -4.96
C GLU A 102 -12.22 -6.33 -4.09
N TYR A 103 -11.63 -6.30 -2.89
CA TYR A 103 -11.68 -7.43 -1.96
C TYR A 103 -13.07 -7.65 -1.38
N ALA A 104 -13.87 -6.59 -1.28
CA ALA A 104 -15.24 -6.63 -0.83
C ALA A 104 -16.23 -6.98 -1.95
N GLY A 105 -15.80 -7.25 -3.19
CA GLY A 105 -16.70 -7.60 -4.29
C GLY A 105 -17.65 -6.48 -4.71
N LEU A 106 -17.30 -5.23 -4.41
CA LEU A 106 -18.09 -4.04 -4.74
C LEU A 106 -17.60 -3.37 -6.03
N ARG A 107 -16.42 -3.75 -6.51
CA ARG A 107 -15.83 -3.26 -7.75
C ARG A 107 -15.01 -4.36 -8.41
N ASN A 108 -15.20 -4.54 -9.71
CA ASN A 108 -14.26 -5.30 -10.54
C ASN A 108 -12.98 -4.50 -10.69
N GLY A 109 -11.81 -5.08 -10.43
CA GLY A 109 -10.61 -4.29 -10.50
C GLY A 109 -9.32 -5.07 -10.68
N SER A 110 -8.29 -4.30 -11.03
CA SER A 110 -6.94 -4.73 -11.31
C SER A 110 -5.91 -3.90 -10.54
N MET A 111 -6.33 -3.17 -9.49
CA MET A 111 -5.41 -2.29 -8.76
C MET A 111 -4.29 -3.05 -8.07
N CYS A 112 -4.53 -4.29 -7.66
CA CYS A 112 -3.50 -5.16 -7.16
C CYS A 112 -3.75 -6.62 -7.55
N ASN A 113 -2.70 -7.43 -7.46
CA ASN A 113 -2.82 -8.87 -7.62
C ASN A 113 -3.49 -9.46 -6.37
N GLN A 114 -4.82 -9.60 -6.40
CA GLN A 114 -5.60 -10.14 -5.28
C GLN A 114 -5.24 -11.60 -4.98
N GLN A 115 -4.94 -12.40 -6.00
CA GLN A 115 -4.61 -13.81 -5.83
C GLN A 115 -3.37 -13.97 -4.93
N VAL A 116 -2.28 -13.28 -5.27
CA VAL A 116 -1.03 -13.33 -4.50
C VAL A 116 -1.24 -12.81 -3.07
N ALA A 117 -2.00 -11.74 -2.89
CA ALA A 117 -2.28 -11.23 -1.55
C ALA A 117 -3.11 -12.20 -0.71
N ARG A 118 -4.12 -12.86 -1.30
CA ARG A 118 -4.94 -13.88 -0.62
C ARG A 118 -4.10 -15.07 -0.18
N GLU A 119 -3.23 -15.57 -1.06
CA GLU A 119 -2.34 -16.69 -0.77
C GLU A 119 -1.31 -16.34 0.33
N LEU A 120 -0.68 -15.17 0.25
CA LEU A 120 0.38 -14.79 1.17
C LEU A 120 -0.12 -14.35 2.56
N LEU A 121 -1.33 -13.79 2.62
CA LEU A 121 -1.87 -13.18 3.85
C LEU A 121 -3.05 -13.95 4.42
N ASP A 122 -3.44 -15.07 3.81
CA ASP A 122 -4.59 -15.88 4.19
C ASP A 122 -5.90 -15.05 4.23
N ILE A 123 -6.15 -14.27 3.17
CA ILE A 123 -7.35 -13.42 3.08
C ILE A 123 -8.54 -14.21 2.50
N PRO A 124 -9.71 -14.25 3.19
CA PRO A 124 -10.87 -15.04 2.77
C PRO A 124 -11.38 -14.65 1.38
N ILE A 125 -11.63 -15.63 0.52
CA ILE A 125 -12.15 -15.42 -0.84
C ILE A 125 -13.61 -14.91 -0.78
N GLU A 126 -14.37 -15.41 0.19
CA GLU A 126 -15.77 -15.07 0.40
C GLU A 126 -15.90 -13.62 0.87
N TYR A 127 -16.59 -12.80 0.07
CA TYR A 127 -16.74 -11.36 0.33
C TYR A 127 -17.32 -11.05 1.71
N ASP A 128 -18.31 -11.81 2.17
CA ASP A 128 -18.92 -11.58 3.49
C ASP A 128 -18.02 -11.94 4.66
N VAL A 129 -17.10 -12.88 4.47
CA VAL A 129 -16.08 -13.20 5.48
C VAL A 129 -15.04 -12.08 5.50
N PHE A 130 -14.52 -11.69 4.33
CA PHE A 130 -13.57 -10.59 4.22
C PHE A 130 -14.10 -9.26 4.80
N ARG A 131 -15.35 -8.88 4.47
CA ARG A 131 -15.98 -7.65 4.98
C ARG A 131 -16.02 -7.64 6.51
N ARG A 132 -16.46 -8.75 7.12
CA ARG A 132 -16.52 -8.89 8.59
C ARG A 132 -15.14 -8.79 9.24
N GLU A 133 -14.11 -9.39 8.63
CA GLU A 133 -12.74 -9.29 9.13
C GLU A 133 -12.18 -7.88 9.03
N ALA A 134 -12.38 -7.22 7.89
CA ALA A 134 -11.85 -5.88 7.65
C ALA A 134 -12.51 -4.79 8.53
N GLU A 135 -13.73 -5.03 9.00
CA GLU A 135 -14.43 -4.13 9.94
C GLU A 135 -14.01 -4.34 11.42
N GLN A 136 -13.24 -5.39 11.74
CA GLN A 136 -12.74 -5.60 13.10
C GLN A 136 -11.81 -4.47 13.52
N VAL A 137 -12.07 -3.89 14.69
CA VAL A 137 -11.26 -2.78 15.20
C VAL A 137 -9.83 -3.27 15.46
N ILE A 138 -8.88 -2.68 14.74
CA ILE A 138 -7.46 -2.90 14.96
C ILE A 138 -6.95 -1.79 15.88
N ASP A 139 -6.46 -2.21 17.04
CA ASP A 139 -5.75 -1.36 17.97
C ASP A 139 -4.52 -0.76 17.28
N PRO A 140 -4.41 0.58 17.17
CA PRO A 140 -3.25 1.24 16.58
C PRO A 140 -1.94 0.79 17.19
N ASP A 141 -1.91 0.47 18.49
CA ASP A 141 -0.68 0.06 19.16
C ASP A 141 -0.13 -1.26 18.62
N ARG A 142 -0.99 -2.10 18.03
CA ARG A 142 -0.58 -3.34 17.34
C ARG A 142 0.12 -3.08 16.01
N VAL A 143 -0.06 -1.90 15.43
CA VAL A 143 0.64 -1.45 14.22
C VAL A 143 1.55 -0.24 14.49
N ALA A 144 1.55 0.26 15.73
CA ALA A 144 2.17 1.53 16.08
C ALA A 144 3.67 1.44 15.98
N GLY A 145 4.21 2.48 15.38
CA GLY A 145 5.62 2.65 15.08
C GLY A 145 5.85 3.07 13.64
N TRP A 146 5.02 2.64 12.67
CA TRP A 146 5.43 2.71 11.26
C TRP A 146 4.33 2.83 10.19
N LEU A 147 3.04 2.92 10.55
CA LEU A 147 1.96 3.34 9.64
C LEU A 147 1.61 4.80 9.86
#